data_AF-A0A6G3MIH1-F1
#
_entry.id   AF-A0A6G3MIH1-F1
#
_cell.length_a   1.000
_cell.length_b   1.000
_cell.length_c   1.000
_cell.angle_alpha   90.00
_cell.angle_beta   90.00
_cell.angle_gamma   90.00
#
_symmetry.space_group_name_H-M   'P 1'
#
loop_
_entity.id
_entity.type
_entity.pdbx_description
1 polymer ?
#
loop_
_entity_poly.entity_id
_entity_poly.type
_entity_poly.pdbx_seq_one_letter_code
_entity_poly.pdbx_strand_id
1 'polypeptide(L)'
;NGCLSLINDTLHSEEDMSLNDFFDKYSLSPKLKKLLNYSVAVDWFSHKHIDKKFDFLHKLVATKVATKRFDTNSKYLMSYNGTLELIHCFLRKSSIMGSTTCYGIPIKKVVYDASHNNYKIIFEEDKYLSAKKILIDCNYISIFDECASEQFGNLEKCVIVSRAILITTNNSQFSTDQNNIKASQNIEFMIIPDNKNDVFIIKLGSATSCPLGLNLVYFYKIQDNNDPKTDLENYIKVFVETRIVKVLWECYYNSKHCVSDHCFTALSETNQSIFLTN
;
A
#
# COMPACT_ATOMS: atom_id res chain seq x y z
N ASN A 1 -26.20 18.88 -2.16
CA ASN A 1 -26.98 17.97 -3.03
C ASN A 1 -26.99 18.37 -4.50
N GLY A 2 -26.69 19.62 -4.89
CA GLY A 2 -26.65 20.04 -6.31
C GLY A 2 -25.41 19.66 -7.14
N CYS A 3 -24.26 19.28 -6.54
CA CYS A 3 -23.09 18.82 -7.32
C CYS A 3 -23.21 17.38 -7.82
N LEU A 4 -24.07 16.55 -7.23
CA LEU A 4 -24.19 15.13 -7.60
C LEU A 4 -25.10 14.92 -8.81
N SER A 5 -26.11 15.77 -8.99
CA SER A 5 -27.01 15.72 -10.15
C SER A 5 -26.31 16.13 -11.45
N LEU A 6 -25.40 17.10 -11.41
CA LEU A 6 -24.59 17.52 -12.56
C LEU A 6 -23.63 16.43 -13.06
N ILE A 7 -23.21 15.50 -12.18
CA ILE A 7 -22.28 14.42 -12.51
C ILE A 7 -23.02 13.29 -13.25
N ASN A 8 -24.26 12.96 -12.86
CA ASN A 8 -25.02 11.89 -13.53
C ASN A 8 -25.37 12.22 -14.99
N ASP A 9 -25.69 13.48 -15.31
CA ASP A 9 -26.04 13.87 -16.69
C ASP A 9 -24.80 14.05 -17.60
N THR A 10 -23.60 14.26 -17.03
CA THR A 10 -22.33 14.34 -17.80
C THR A 10 -21.55 13.02 -17.88
N LEU A 11 -21.98 11.98 -17.15
CA LEU A 11 -21.35 10.66 -17.17
C LEU A 11 -21.70 9.88 -18.44
N HIS A 12 -22.92 10.01 -18.97
CA HIS A 12 -23.42 9.09 -20.01
C HIS A 12 -23.12 9.44 -21.47
N SER A 13 -22.63 10.65 -21.79
CA SER A 13 -22.41 11.06 -23.20
C SER A 13 -20.94 11.10 -23.64
N GLU A 14 -19.98 10.90 -22.74
CA GLU A 14 -18.54 11.08 -23.00
C GLU A 14 -17.65 10.14 -22.16
N GLU A 15 -18.02 8.85 -22.03
CA GLU A 15 -17.26 7.88 -21.21
C GLU A 15 -15.84 7.61 -21.75
N ASP A 16 -15.62 7.78 -23.06
CA ASP A 16 -14.34 7.50 -23.73
C ASP A 16 -13.40 8.71 -23.89
N MET A 17 -13.74 9.87 -23.31
CA MET A 17 -12.86 11.04 -23.38
C MET A 17 -11.56 10.79 -22.60
N SER A 18 -10.42 11.12 -23.22
CA SER A 18 -9.13 11.09 -22.53
C SER A 18 -9.08 12.14 -21.41
N LEU A 19 -8.30 11.87 -20.36
CA LEU A 19 -8.18 12.81 -19.24
C LEU A 19 -7.58 14.15 -19.68
N ASN A 20 -6.66 14.14 -20.65
CA ASN A 20 -6.06 15.36 -21.19
C ASN A 20 -7.08 16.19 -21.97
N ASP A 21 -7.86 15.56 -22.85
CA ASP A 21 -8.92 16.25 -23.60
C ASP A 21 -9.97 16.83 -22.66
N PHE A 22 -10.31 16.09 -21.59
CA PHE A 22 -11.18 16.59 -20.53
C PHE A 22 -10.59 17.85 -19.87
N PHE A 23 -9.31 17.83 -19.48
CA PHE A 23 -8.68 19.00 -18.90
C PHE A 23 -8.56 20.18 -19.86
N ASP A 24 -8.34 19.94 -21.14
CA ASP A 24 -8.29 20.96 -22.19
C ASP A 24 -9.66 21.57 -22.46
N LYS A 25 -10.72 20.75 -22.46
CA LYS A 25 -12.12 21.21 -22.59
C LYS A 25 -12.51 22.23 -21.50
N TYR A 26 -11.95 22.12 -20.30
CA TYR A 26 -12.17 23.06 -19.20
C TYR A 26 -11.06 24.11 -19.05
N SER A 27 -10.14 24.20 -20.02
CA SER A 27 -9.04 25.17 -20.03
C SER A 27 -8.21 25.19 -18.74
N LEU A 28 -7.98 24.02 -18.15
CA LEU A 28 -7.22 23.92 -16.90
C LEU A 28 -5.75 24.26 -17.15
N SER A 29 -5.18 25.14 -16.31
CA SER A 29 -3.75 25.49 -16.41
C SER A 29 -2.85 24.24 -16.21
N PRO A 30 -1.66 24.18 -16.84
CA PRO A 30 -0.75 23.05 -16.67
C PRO A 30 -0.41 22.74 -15.20
N LYS A 31 -0.29 23.77 -14.36
CA LYS A 31 -0.06 23.63 -12.91
C LYS A 31 -1.24 22.94 -12.21
N LEU A 32 -2.47 23.32 -12.56
CA LEU A 32 -3.67 22.73 -11.98
C LEU A 32 -3.88 21.28 -12.47
N LYS A 33 -3.63 21.00 -13.76
CA LYS A 33 -3.63 19.63 -14.29
C LYS A 33 -2.67 18.74 -13.51
N LYS A 34 -1.43 19.21 -13.31
CA LYS A 34 -0.40 18.51 -12.53
C LYS A 34 -0.87 18.27 -11.08
N LEU A 35 -1.39 19.30 -10.42
CA LEU A 35 -1.90 19.19 -9.05
C LEU A 35 -3.03 18.15 -8.94
N LEU A 36 -4.00 18.18 -9.85
CA LEU A 36 -5.12 17.24 -9.86
C LEU A 36 -4.65 15.81 -10.13
N ASN A 37 -3.70 15.63 -11.04
CA ASN A 37 -3.13 14.30 -11.30
C ASN A 37 -2.50 13.71 -10.03
N TYR A 38 -1.62 14.44 -9.34
CA TYR A 38 -0.95 13.90 -8.16
C TYR A 38 -1.83 13.84 -6.91
N SER A 39 -2.82 14.73 -6.76
CA SER A 39 -3.66 14.77 -5.55
C SER A 39 -4.86 13.84 -5.64
N VAL A 40 -5.40 13.64 -6.85
CA VAL A 40 -6.64 12.91 -7.09
C VAL A 40 -6.38 11.63 -7.87
N ALA A 41 -5.67 11.71 -8.98
CA ALA A 41 -5.57 10.61 -9.94
C ALA A 41 -4.59 9.51 -9.51
N VAL A 42 -3.51 9.86 -8.82
CA VAL A 42 -2.54 8.88 -8.34
C VAL A 42 -3.15 8.07 -7.18
N ASP A 43 -3.27 6.75 -7.42
CA ASP A 43 -3.44 5.81 -6.32
C ASP A 43 -2.07 5.38 -5.85
N TRP A 44 -1.94 5.32 -4.52
CA TRP A 44 -0.79 4.69 -3.89
C TRP A 44 -0.72 3.24 -4.40
N PHE A 45 0.44 2.83 -4.91
CA PHE A 45 0.69 1.50 -5.48
C PHE A 45 0.12 1.21 -6.88
N SER A 46 -0.64 2.14 -7.50
CA SER A 46 -0.94 2.05 -8.93
C SER A 46 0.06 2.89 -9.71
N HIS A 47 1.04 2.23 -10.31
CA HIS A 47 1.97 2.86 -11.26
C HIS A 47 1.30 3.20 -12.60
N LYS A 48 0.01 2.86 -12.75
CA LYS A 48 -0.80 3.30 -13.88
C LYS A 48 -1.35 4.67 -13.59
N HIS A 49 -0.99 5.62 -14.44
CA HIS A 49 -1.67 6.90 -14.51
C HIS A 49 -3.11 6.68 -14.98
N ILE A 50 -4.02 7.53 -14.49
CA ILE A 50 -5.37 7.56 -15.01
C ILE A 50 -5.35 8.30 -16.34
N ASP A 51 -5.74 7.61 -17.40
CA ASP A 51 -5.80 8.22 -18.73
C ASP A 51 -7.24 8.52 -19.18
N LYS A 52 -8.24 8.03 -18.44
CA LYS A 52 -9.67 8.19 -18.75
C LYS A 52 -10.36 9.20 -17.84
N LYS A 53 -11.22 10.04 -18.43
CA LYS A 53 -12.08 11.00 -17.71
C LYS A 53 -12.93 10.31 -16.63
N PHE A 54 -13.56 9.18 -16.97
CA PHE A 54 -14.47 8.47 -16.07
C PHE A 54 -13.79 8.06 -14.76
N ASP A 55 -12.63 7.40 -14.86
CA ASP A 55 -11.84 6.95 -13.72
C ASP A 55 -11.40 8.14 -12.84
N PHE A 56 -10.99 9.25 -13.47
CA PHE A 56 -10.61 10.46 -12.76
C PHE A 56 -11.78 11.05 -11.97
N LEU A 57 -12.96 11.18 -12.60
CA LEU A 57 -14.16 11.71 -11.95
C LEU A 57 -14.59 10.83 -10.78
N HIS A 58 -14.54 9.51 -10.95
CA HIS A 58 -14.84 8.57 -9.88
C HIS A 58 -13.89 8.77 -8.68
N LYS A 59 -12.57 8.88 -8.92
CA LYS A 59 -11.59 9.16 -7.86
C LYS A 59 -11.74 10.54 -7.25
N LEU A 60 -12.14 11.55 -8.01
CA LEU A 60 -12.40 12.90 -7.51
C LEU A 60 -13.57 12.90 -6.54
N VAL A 61 -14.66 12.23 -6.89
CA VAL A 61 -15.83 12.05 -6.03
C VAL A 61 -15.43 11.27 -4.76
N ALA A 62 -14.72 10.16 -4.91
CA ALA A 62 -14.24 9.36 -3.77
C ALA A 62 -13.36 10.19 -2.82
N THR A 63 -12.43 10.99 -3.37
CA THR A 63 -11.56 11.90 -2.61
C THR A 63 -12.38 12.93 -1.83
N LYS A 64 -13.38 13.55 -2.47
CA LYS A 64 -14.27 14.53 -1.84
C LYS A 64 -15.13 13.91 -0.73
N VAL A 65 -15.62 12.70 -0.94
CA VAL A 65 -16.41 11.96 0.07
C VAL A 65 -15.52 11.60 1.26
N ALA A 66 -14.31 11.09 1.02
CA ALA A 66 -13.39 10.67 2.07
C ALA A 66 -12.95 11.84 2.96
N THR A 67 -12.50 12.95 2.36
CA THR A 67 -12.09 14.17 3.08
C THR A 67 -13.22 14.72 3.95
N LYS A 68 -14.44 14.79 3.40
CA LYS A 68 -15.62 15.29 4.12
C LYS A 68 -16.07 14.36 5.25
N ARG A 69 -15.97 13.03 5.07
CA ARG A 69 -16.49 12.05 6.03
C ARG A 69 -15.82 12.16 7.41
N PHE A 70 -14.52 12.46 7.43
CA PHE A 70 -13.73 12.53 8.65
C PHE A 70 -13.32 13.96 9.01
N ASP A 71 -13.80 14.95 8.26
CA ASP A 71 -13.40 16.36 8.39
C ASP A 71 -11.87 16.53 8.39
N THR A 72 -11.21 15.91 7.40
CA THR A 72 -9.75 15.89 7.27
C THR A 72 -9.30 16.53 5.98
N ASN A 73 -8.05 17.02 5.99
CA ASN A 73 -7.41 17.61 4.81
C ASN A 73 -6.85 16.57 3.82
N SER A 74 -7.07 15.28 4.06
CA SER A 74 -6.54 14.16 3.27
C SER A 74 -7.63 13.11 3.04
N LYS A 75 -7.54 12.36 1.94
CA LYS A 75 -8.42 11.21 1.70
C LYS A 75 -7.98 9.93 2.45
N TYR A 76 -6.85 10.00 3.15
CA TYR A 76 -6.22 8.85 3.79
C TYR A 76 -6.39 8.87 5.31
N LEU A 77 -6.53 7.67 5.87
CA LEU A 77 -6.45 7.42 7.30
C LEU A 77 -5.29 6.45 7.56
N MET A 78 -4.72 6.54 8.75
CA MET A 78 -3.76 5.56 9.25
C MET A 78 -4.28 5.02 10.58
N SER A 79 -4.10 3.72 10.81
CA SER A 79 -4.38 3.13 12.11
C SER A 79 -3.42 3.65 13.17
N TYR A 80 -3.95 3.82 14.38
CA TYR A 80 -3.13 4.03 15.56
C TYR A 80 -2.23 2.80 15.75
N ASN A 81 -0.94 2.98 16.09
CA ASN A 81 0.10 1.95 16.12
C ASN A 81 0.48 1.32 14.77
N GLY A 82 0.11 1.94 13.65
CA GLY A 82 0.51 1.48 12.31
C GLY A 82 -0.33 0.33 11.78
N THR A 83 -0.01 -0.15 10.58
CA THR A 83 -0.89 -1.04 9.78
C THR A 83 -1.01 -2.48 10.30
N LEU A 84 -0.07 -2.94 11.13
CA LEU A 84 -0.10 -4.30 11.71
C LEU A 84 -1.31 -4.53 12.61
N GLU A 85 -1.84 -3.49 13.24
CA GLU A 85 -3.06 -3.60 14.06
C GLU A 85 -4.28 -4.04 13.24
N LEU A 86 -4.33 -3.72 11.94
CA LEU A 86 -5.40 -4.21 11.07
C LEU A 86 -5.32 -5.73 10.94
N ILE A 87 -4.11 -6.29 10.77
CA ILE A 87 -3.89 -7.73 10.69
C ILE A 87 -4.33 -8.39 12.00
N HIS A 88 -3.89 -7.85 13.15
CA HIS A 88 -4.31 -8.35 14.46
C HIS A 88 -5.83 -8.31 14.67
N CYS A 89 -6.51 -7.24 14.22
CA CYS A 89 -7.97 -7.15 14.29
C CYS A 89 -8.66 -8.27 13.49
N PHE A 90 -8.19 -8.56 12.28
CA PHE A 90 -8.73 -9.65 11.47
C PHE A 90 -8.43 -11.02 12.07
N LEU A 91 -7.22 -11.25 12.55
CA LEU A 91 -6.85 -12.50 13.22
C LEU A 91 -7.69 -12.72 14.47
N ARG A 92 -7.88 -11.70 15.31
CA ARG A 92 -8.76 -11.76 16.48
C ARG A 92 -10.20 -12.13 16.10
N LYS A 93 -10.74 -11.50 15.05
CA LYS A 93 -12.08 -11.83 14.54
C LYS A 93 -12.14 -13.29 14.08
N SER A 94 -11.11 -13.76 13.39
CA SER A 94 -10.99 -15.15 12.94
C SER A 94 -10.98 -16.12 14.13
N SER A 95 -10.23 -15.82 15.18
CA SER A 95 -10.15 -16.68 16.37
C SER A 95 -11.47 -16.74 17.14
N ILE A 96 -12.22 -15.63 17.21
CA ILE A 96 -13.59 -15.62 17.77
C ILE A 96 -14.51 -16.58 17.00
N MET A 97 -14.27 -16.76 15.70
CA MET A 97 -15.01 -17.68 14.84
C MET A 97 -14.44 -19.12 14.89
N GLY A 98 -13.52 -19.41 15.81
CA GLY A 98 -12.95 -20.74 16.04
C GLY A 98 -11.68 -21.04 15.24
N SER A 99 -11.06 -20.05 14.59
CA SER A 99 -9.78 -20.28 13.93
C SER A 99 -8.62 -20.38 14.92
N THR A 100 -7.63 -21.19 14.56
CA THR A 100 -6.37 -21.30 15.30
C THR A 100 -5.27 -20.58 14.53
N THR A 101 -4.54 -19.69 15.20
CA THR A 101 -3.40 -18.97 14.63
C THR A 101 -2.12 -19.50 15.24
N CYS A 102 -1.19 -19.92 14.40
CA CYS A 102 0.11 -20.46 14.81
C CYS A 102 1.22 -19.53 14.33
N TYR A 103 2.04 -19.03 15.25
CA TYR A 103 3.21 -18.21 14.94
C TYR A 103 4.49 -19.01 15.09
N GLY A 104 5.51 -18.71 14.28
CA GLY A 104 6.84 -19.29 14.42
C GLY A 104 6.95 -20.78 14.05
N ILE A 105 5.94 -21.35 13.38
CA ILE A 105 6.00 -22.73 12.89
C ILE A 105 6.47 -22.71 11.42
N PRO A 106 7.69 -23.18 11.12
CA PRO A 106 8.18 -23.21 9.76
C PRO A 106 7.42 -24.26 8.93
N ILE A 107 7.01 -23.88 7.73
CA ILE A 107 6.39 -24.78 6.76
C ILE A 107 7.50 -25.30 5.86
N LYS A 108 7.70 -26.62 5.84
CA LYS A 108 8.76 -27.25 5.02
C LYS A 108 8.31 -27.45 3.59
N LYS A 109 7.09 -27.96 3.39
CA LYS A 109 6.59 -28.31 2.07
C LYS A 109 5.05 -28.27 2.03
N VAL A 110 4.50 -27.92 0.88
CA VAL A 110 3.07 -28.10 0.57
C VAL A 110 2.93 -29.05 -0.61
N VAL A 111 2.16 -30.13 -0.42
CA VAL A 111 1.93 -31.17 -1.42
C VAL A 111 0.44 -31.25 -1.72
N TYR A 112 0.06 -31.29 -2.99
CA TYR A 112 -1.31 -31.59 -3.39
C TYR A 112 -1.49 -33.11 -3.51
N ASP A 113 -2.39 -33.68 -2.70
CA ASP A 113 -2.75 -35.09 -2.76
C ASP A 113 -3.99 -35.26 -3.63
N ALA A 114 -3.76 -35.63 -4.90
CA ALA A 114 -4.82 -35.85 -5.88
C ALA A 114 -5.80 -36.96 -5.49
N SER A 115 -5.36 -37.94 -4.67
CA SER A 115 -6.22 -39.06 -4.25
C SER A 115 -7.30 -38.64 -3.27
N HIS A 116 -7.02 -37.61 -2.46
CA HIS A 116 -7.95 -37.08 -1.45
C HIS A 116 -8.50 -35.69 -1.82
N ASN A 117 -8.11 -35.14 -2.99
CA ASN A 117 -8.45 -33.80 -3.44
C ASN A 117 -8.20 -32.74 -2.33
N ASN A 118 -7.02 -32.80 -1.71
CA ASN A 118 -6.64 -31.91 -0.64
C ASN A 118 -5.15 -31.55 -0.71
N TYR A 119 -4.79 -30.50 0.02
CA TYR A 119 -3.41 -30.11 0.25
C TYR A 119 -2.94 -30.63 1.59
N LYS A 120 -1.70 -31.13 1.63
CA LYS A 120 -0.96 -31.48 2.84
C LYS A 120 0.13 -30.44 3.07
N ILE A 121 0.03 -29.73 4.19
CA ILE A 121 1.00 -28.75 4.68
C ILE A 121 1.90 -29.46 5.67
N ILE A 122 3.16 -29.66 5.31
CA ILE A 122 4.12 -30.45 6.07
C ILE A 122 4.99 -29.49 6.89
N PHE A 123 4.96 -29.64 8.21
CA PHE A 123 5.82 -28.92 9.16
C PHE A 123 7.04 -29.75 9.53
N GLU A 124 6.83 -31.05 9.76
CA GLU A 124 7.85 -32.09 10.02
C GLU A 124 7.39 -33.39 9.36
N GLU A 125 8.26 -34.39 9.22
CA GLU A 125 7.96 -35.64 8.49
C GLU A 125 6.65 -36.30 8.96
N ASP A 126 6.38 -36.27 10.27
CA ASP A 126 5.17 -36.85 10.86
C ASP A 126 4.12 -35.81 11.29
N LYS A 127 4.36 -34.51 11.06
CA LYS A 127 3.43 -33.44 11.45
C LYS A 127 2.97 -32.68 10.22
N TYR A 128 1.72 -32.92 9.84
CA TYR A 128 1.07 -32.22 8.74
C TYR A 128 -0.34 -31.77 9.09
N LEU A 129 -0.81 -30.75 8.36
CA LEU A 129 -2.21 -30.37 8.31
C LEU A 129 -2.75 -30.65 6.92
N SER A 130 -3.94 -31.23 6.86
CA SER A 130 -4.68 -31.38 5.60
C SER A 130 -5.72 -30.28 5.46
N ALA A 131 -5.77 -29.67 4.29
CA ALA A 131 -6.77 -28.65 3.97
C ALA A 131 -7.27 -28.81 2.55
N LYS A 132 -8.57 -28.59 2.34
CA LYS A 132 -9.15 -28.57 0.99
C LYS A 132 -8.71 -27.32 0.22
N LYS A 133 -8.39 -26.24 0.93
CA LYS A 133 -7.96 -24.95 0.37
C LYS A 133 -6.84 -24.33 1.17
N ILE A 134 -5.93 -23.67 0.46
CA ILE A 134 -4.84 -22.89 1.05
C ILE A 134 -4.83 -21.52 0.38
N LEU A 135 -4.76 -20.48 1.21
CA LEU A 135 -4.45 -19.12 0.79
C LEU A 135 -3.03 -18.85 1.24
N ILE A 136 -2.16 -18.45 0.31
CA ILE A 136 -0.73 -18.38 0.56
C ILE A 136 -0.14 -17.09 0.01
N ASP A 137 0.69 -16.45 0.83
CA ASP A 137 1.49 -15.30 0.39
C ASP A 137 2.53 -15.72 -0.65
N CYS A 138 2.80 -14.83 -1.62
CA CYS A 138 3.72 -15.09 -2.73
C CYS A 138 5.13 -15.50 -2.30
N ASN A 139 5.55 -15.15 -1.08
CA ASN A 139 6.85 -15.51 -0.52
C ASN A 139 6.95 -17.01 -0.17
N TYR A 140 5.83 -17.72 -0.02
CA TYR A 140 5.79 -19.14 0.32
C TYR A 140 5.62 -20.04 -0.92
N ILE A 141 5.60 -19.49 -2.13
CA ILE A 141 5.41 -20.28 -3.36
C ILE A 141 6.53 -21.30 -3.57
N SER A 142 7.76 -20.98 -3.14
CA SER A 142 8.92 -21.87 -3.27
C SER A 142 8.83 -23.16 -2.46
N ILE A 143 7.89 -23.27 -1.51
CA ILE A 143 7.72 -24.48 -0.69
C ILE A 143 6.72 -25.48 -1.32
N PHE A 144 6.09 -25.12 -2.44
CA PHE A 144 5.26 -26.05 -3.19
C PHE A 144 6.12 -27.05 -3.95
N ASP A 145 5.61 -28.27 -4.06
CA ASP A 145 6.21 -29.27 -4.94
C ASP A 145 6.14 -28.83 -6.42
N GLU A 146 7.08 -29.30 -7.23
CA GLU A 146 7.24 -28.89 -8.64
C GLU A 146 5.93 -29.02 -9.44
N CYS A 147 5.13 -30.06 -9.19
CA CYS A 147 3.84 -30.27 -9.86
C CYS A 147 2.77 -29.20 -9.58
N ALA A 148 2.87 -28.45 -8.48
CA ALA A 148 1.95 -27.35 -8.17
C ALA A 148 2.45 -26.01 -8.72
N SER A 149 3.75 -25.88 -8.97
CA SER A 149 4.35 -24.64 -9.53
C SER A 149 3.83 -24.30 -10.92
N GLU A 150 3.47 -25.30 -11.73
CA GLU A 150 2.86 -25.11 -13.06
C GLU A 150 1.44 -24.52 -13.01
N GLN A 151 0.71 -24.69 -11.89
CA GLN A 151 -0.63 -24.11 -11.71
C GLN A 151 -0.58 -22.65 -11.25
N PHE A 152 0.53 -22.23 -10.63
CA PHE A 152 0.82 -20.83 -10.36
C PHE A 152 1.44 -20.24 -11.63
N GLY A 153 0.61 -20.04 -12.66
CA GLY A 153 1.03 -19.42 -13.92
C GLY A 153 1.87 -18.17 -13.67
N ASN A 154 2.79 -17.88 -14.61
CA ASN A 154 3.83 -16.84 -14.49
C ASN A 154 3.41 -15.72 -13.53
N LEU A 155 4.06 -15.66 -12.37
CA LEU A 155 3.96 -14.58 -11.37
C LEU A 155 4.58 -13.28 -11.94
N GLU A 156 4.17 -12.93 -13.15
CA GLU A 156 4.90 -12.11 -14.12
C GLU A 156 4.87 -10.62 -13.79
N LYS A 157 4.31 -10.23 -12.64
CA LYS A 157 4.18 -8.83 -12.24
C LYS A 157 4.58 -8.60 -10.78
N CYS A 158 5.74 -9.13 -10.41
CA CYS A 158 6.44 -8.67 -9.23
C CYS A 158 7.35 -7.50 -9.58
N VAL A 159 7.13 -6.36 -8.95
CA VAL A 159 8.01 -5.19 -9.01
C VAL A 159 8.86 -5.15 -7.75
N ILE A 160 10.10 -4.69 -7.86
CA ILE A 160 10.92 -4.40 -6.69
C ILE A 160 10.70 -2.94 -6.32
N VAL A 161 10.50 -2.68 -5.02
CA VAL A 161 10.29 -1.34 -4.47
C VAL A 161 11.45 -1.00 -3.56
N SER A 162 12.16 0.06 -3.91
CA SER A 162 13.18 0.70 -3.10
C SER A 162 12.51 1.44 -1.96
N ARG A 163 12.93 1.16 -0.73
CA ARG A 163 12.37 1.76 0.50
C ARG A 163 13.45 2.40 1.34
N ALA A 164 13.09 3.51 1.98
CA ALA A 164 13.87 4.09 3.07
C ALA A 164 12.98 4.40 4.26
N ILE A 165 13.51 4.19 5.46
CA ILE A 165 12.88 4.54 6.73
C ILE A 165 13.81 5.48 7.46
N LEU A 166 13.32 6.66 7.83
CA LEU A 166 14.06 7.67 8.56
C LEU A 166 13.41 7.91 9.92
N ILE A 167 14.22 7.96 10.97
CA ILE A 167 13.83 8.58 12.24
C ILE A 167 14.34 10.01 12.19
N THR A 168 13.42 10.96 12.25
CA THR A 168 13.74 12.40 12.16
C THR A 168 13.25 13.14 13.38
N THR A 169 13.88 14.26 13.68
CA THR A 169 13.40 15.26 14.65
C THR A 169 13.36 16.63 13.97
N ASN A 170 12.44 17.49 14.39
CA ASN A 170 12.42 18.85 13.90
C ASN A 170 13.61 19.61 14.49
N ASN A 171 14.35 20.38 13.68
CA ASN A 171 15.49 21.17 14.18
C ASN A 171 15.10 22.35 15.08
N SER A 172 13.83 22.49 15.50
CA SER A 172 13.45 23.50 16.47
C SER A 172 13.98 23.11 17.85
N GLN A 173 15.26 23.38 18.09
CA GLN A 173 15.87 23.35 19.43
C GLN A 173 15.10 24.25 20.41
N PHE A 174 14.29 25.20 19.94
CA PHE A 174 13.36 25.98 20.76
C PHE A 174 12.13 26.36 19.95
N SER A 175 10.98 25.75 20.23
CA SER A 175 9.69 26.41 20.06
C SER A 175 8.66 25.69 20.92
N THR A 176 8.47 26.20 22.13
CA THR A 176 7.40 25.88 23.09
C THR A 176 6.04 26.38 22.62
N ASP A 177 5.81 26.44 21.30
CA ASP A 177 4.52 26.85 20.76
C ASP A 177 3.62 25.62 20.66
N GLN A 178 2.48 25.66 21.34
CA GLN A 178 1.44 24.61 21.31
C GLN A 178 1.00 24.24 19.88
N ASN A 179 1.24 25.12 18.89
CA ASN A 179 1.01 24.87 17.48
C ASN A 179 2.00 23.87 16.86
N ASN A 180 3.25 23.79 17.33
CA ASN A 180 4.23 22.81 16.86
C ASN A 180 4.00 21.41 17.47
N ILE A 181 3.39 21.34 18.65
CA ILE A 181 2.95 20.06 19.23
C ILE A 181 1.86 19.43 18.36
N LYS A 182 0.90 20.22 17.86
CA LYS A 182 -0.11 19.74 16.88
C LYS A 182 0.54 19.31 15.56
N ALA A 183 1.55 20.03 15.07
CA ALA A 183 2.28 19.64 13.87
C ALA A 183 3.06 18.31 14.03
N SER A 184 3.56 18.01 15.24
CA SER A 184 4.25 16.75 15.56
C SER A 184 3.32 15.54 15.73
N GLN A 185 2.00 15.75 15.73
CA GLN A 185 0.97 14.70 15.82
C GLN A 185 0.40 14.32 14.44
N ASN A 186 0.83 14.97 13.37
CA ASN A 186 0.21 14.80 12.06
C ASN A 186 0.74 13.59 11.28
N ILE A 187 -0.15 13.05 10.46
CA ILE A 187 0.19 12.12 9.38
C ILE A 187 0.21 12.94 8.09
N GLU A 188 1.33 12.91 7.37
CA GLU A 188 1.44 13.58 6.08
C GLU A 188 1.70 12.53 4.98
N PHE A 189 0.93 12.63 3.90
CA PHE A 189 1.08 11.84 2.69
C PHE A 189 1.54 12.78 1.57
N MET A 190 2.69 12.51 0.96
CA MET A 190 3.28 13.35 -0.08
C MET A 190 3.74 12.49 -1.25
N ILE A 191 3.78 13.10 -2.43
CA ILE A 191 4.28 12.50 -3.66
C ILE A 191 5.26 13.49 -4.29
N ILE A 192 6.46 13.03 -4.62
CA ILE A 192 7.41 13.77 -5.46
C ILE A 192 7.31 13.18 -6.87
N PRO A 193 6.79 13.95 -7.84
CA PRO A 193 6.77 13.58 -9.23
C PRO A 193 8.16 13.25 -9.75
N ASP A 194 8.32 12.10 -10.42
CA ASP A 194 9.56 11.72 -11.11
C ASP A 194 9.26 11.26 -12.55
N ASN A 195 10.22 11.42 -13.45
CA ASN A 195 10.00 11.13 -14.88
C ASN A 195 9.82 9.65 -15.16
N LYS A 196 10.35 8.77 -14.30
CA LYS A 196 10.20 7.31 -14.40
C LYS A 196 9.17 6.80 -13.41
N ASN A 197 9.46 6.97 -12.12
CA ASN A 197 8.72 6.34 -11.03
C ASN A 197 8.56 7.34 -9.88
N ASP A 198 7.33 7.80 -9.65
CA ASP A 198 7.04 8.75 -8.57
C ASP A 198 7.52 8.24 -7.20
N VAL A 199 7.96 9.17 -6.34
CA VAL A 199 8.40 8.86 -4.99
C VAL A 199 7.29 9.20 -4.00
N PHE A 200 6.85 8.21 -3.23
CA PHE A 200 5.83 8.36 -2.20
C PHE A 200 6.48 8.54 -0.85
N ILE A 201 5.98 9.50 -0.06
CA ILE A 201 6.50 9.81 1.27
C ILE A 201 5.36 9.77 2.28
N ILE A 202 5.54 8.99 3.35
CA ILE A 202 4.63 8.97 4.50
C ILE A 202 5.41 9.49 5.70
N LYS A 203 4.99 10.59 6.29
CA LYS A 203 5.51 11.06 7.57
C LYS A 203 4.50 10.77 8.66
N LEU A 204 4.94 10.06 9.68
CA LEU A 204 4.19 9.70 10.88
C LEU A 204 4.76 10.43 12.09
N GLY A 205 3.93 11.26 12.71
CA GLY A 205 4.22 11.89 13.99
C GLY A 205 3.92 11.00 15.20
N SER A 206 3.96 11.60 16.38
CA SER A 206 3.80 10.90 17.66
C SER A 206 2.41 10.33 17.92
N ALA A 207 1.41 10.73 17.13
CA ALA A 207 0.04 10.24 17.26
C ALA A 207 -0.17 8.83 16.68
N THR A 208 0.85 8.21 16.09
CA THR A 208 0.68 6.89 15.47
C THR A 208 1.71 5.88 15.97
N SER A 209 3.00 6.16 15.82
CA SER A 209 4.04 5.12 15.95
C SER A 209 5.37 5.62 16.52
N CYS A 210 5.45 6.86 17.03
CA CYS A 210 6.72 7.48 17.44
C CYS A 210 6.64 8.15 18.82
N PRO A 211 7.75 8.15 19.60
CA PRO A 211 7.88 9.00 20.77
C PRO A 211 7.68 10.48 20.44
N LEU A 212 7.24 11.27 21.42
CA LEU A 212 7.06 12.71 21.28
C LEU A 212 8.37 13.38 20.83
N GLY A 213 8.28 14.27 19.84
CA GLY A 213 9.44 14.99 19.28
C GLY A 213 10.20 14.23 18.19
N LEU A 214 9.81 12.97 17.91
CA LEU A 214 10.32 12.18 16.80
C LEU A 214 9.25 11.98 15.74
N ASN A 215 9.70 11.79 14.50
CA ASN A 215 8.85 11.39 13.38
C ASN A 215 9.48 10.18 12.68
N LEU A 216 8.62 9.29 12.19
CA LEU A 216 9.01 8.22 11.27
C LEU A 216 8.65 8.64 9.85
N VAL A 217 9.61 8.65 8.95
CA VAL A 217 9.40 9.03 7.55
C VAL A 217 9.74 7.86 6.65
N TYR A 218 8.77 7.43 5.87
CA TYR A 218 8.93 6.37 4.90
C TYR A 218 9.01 6.95 3.50
N PHE A 219 9.94 6.44 2.70
CA PHE A 219 10.04 6.69 1.28
C PHE A 219 9.83 5.39 0.52
N TYR A 220 9.10 5.47 -0.59
CA TYR A 220 8.83 4.34 -1.49
C TYR A 220 8.99 4.80 -2.94
N LYS A 221 9.70 4.01 -3.74
CA LYS A 221 9.84 4.20 -5.19
C LYS A 221 9.92 2.82 -5.86
N ILE A 222 9.36 2.65 -7.05
CA ILE A 222 9.73 1.46 -7.84
C ILE A 222 11.22 1.55 -8.10
N GLN A 223 11.88 0.41 -7.96
CA GLN A 223 13.30 0.28 -8.18
C GLN A 223 13.69 0.75 -9.59
N ASP A 224 14.61 1.71 -9.64
CA ASP A 224 15.30 2.09 -10.89
C ASP A 224 16.70 1.44 -10.95
N ASN A 225 17.36 1.31 -9.79
CA ASN A 225 18.68 0.71 -9.65
C ASN A 225 18.69 -0.40 -8.61
N ASN A 226 19.65 -1.32 -8.68
CA ASN A 226 19.74 -2.43 -7.73
C ASN A 226 19.97 -2.01 -6.26
N ASP A 227 20.36 -0.76 -6.01
CA ASP A 227 20.61 -0.21 -4.67
C ASP A 227 19.52 0.79 -4.23
N PRO A 228 18.77 0.52 -3.14
CA PRO A 228 17.70 1.39 -2.66
C PRO A 228 18.21 2.76 -2.18
N LYS A 229 19.47 2.85 -1.75
CA LYS A 229 20.05 4.13 -1.31
C LYS A 229 20.25 5.06 -2.51
N THR A 230 20.88 4.57 -3.57
CA THR A 230 21.04 5.32 -4.83
C THR A 230 19.71 5.82 -5.38
N ASP A 231 18.64 5.02 -5.28
CA ASP A 231 17.31 5.41 -5.75
C ASP A 231 16.66 6.55 -4.94
N LEU A 232 16.98 6.67 -3.64
CA LEU A 232 16.22 7.50 -2.70
C LEU A 232 17.00 8.68 -2.11
N GLU A 233 18.33 8.62 -2.08
CA GLU A 233 19.17 9.57 -1.34
C GLU A 233 18.97 11.03 -1.79
N ASN A 234 18.82 11.27 -3.09
CA ASN A 234 18.60 12.62 -3.62
C ASN A 234 17.25 13.20 -3.14
N TYR A 235 16.19 12.40 -3.11
CA TYR A 235 14.88 12.84 -2.65
C TYR A 235 14.86 13.09 -1.14
N ILE A 236 15.60 12.26 -0.40
CA ILE A 236 15.77 12.43 1.05
C ILE A 236 16.54 13.71 1.35
N LYS A 237 17.63 14.02 0.64
CA LYS A 237 18.36 15.29 0.78
C LYS A 237 17.45 16.49 0.58
N VAL A 238 16.70 16.52 -0.52
CA VAL A 238 15.74 17.59 -0.80
C VAL A 238 14.70 17.72 0.31
N PHE A 239 14.15 16.60 0.78
CA PHE A 239 13.17 16.60 1.88
C PHE A 239 13.77 17.15 3.19
N VAL A 240 14.96 16.71 3.56
CA VAL A 240 15.68 17.12 4.77
C VAL A 240 15.96 18.61 4.76
N GLU A 241 16.46 19.13 3.64
CA GLU A 241 16.79 20.54 3.46
C GLU A 241 15.54 21.42 3.45
N THR A 242 14.50 21.06 2.68
CA THR A 242 13.27 21.88 2.59
C THR A 242 12.43 21.86 3.87
N ARG A 243 12.45 20.77 4.63
CA ARG A 243 11.68 20.66 5.88
C ARG A 243 12.49 21.02 7.12
N ILE A 244 13.79 21.29 6.98
CA ILE A 244 14.70 21.62 8.09
C ILE A 244 14.58 20.57 9.21
N VAL A 245 14.68 19.30 8.83
CA VAL A 245 14.64 18.17 9.78
C VAL A 245 16.04 17.62 10.02
N LYS A 246 16.29 17.05 11.20
CA LYS A 246 17.50 16.29 11.48
C LYS A 246 17.20 14.81 11.39
N VAL A 247 17.95 14.09 10.56
CA VAL A 247 17.92 12.62 10.50
C VAL A 247 18.77 12.08 11.65
N LEU A 248 18.15 11.25 12.49
CA LEU A 248 18.80 10.57 13.61
C LEU A 248 19.22 9.15 13.24
N TRP A 249 18.44 8.52 12.36
CA TRP A 249 18.68 7.17 11.88
C TRP A 249 18.03 6.98 10.51
N GLU A 250 18.65 6.16 9.67
CA GLU A 250 18.16 5.81 8.35
C GLU A 250 18.41 4.33 8.05
N CYS A 251 17.49 3.70 7.32
CA CYS A 251 17.63 2.35 6.81
C CYS A 251 17.07 2.28 5.39
N TYR A 252 17.79 1.58 4.52
CA TYR A 252 17.44 1.39 3.12
C TYR A 252 17.33 -0.09 2.84
N TYR A 253 16.28 -0.49 2.12
CA TYR A 253 16.10 -1.88 1.72
C TYR A 253 15.20 -1.99 0.49
N ASN A 254 15.41 -3.04 -0.28
CA ASN A 254 14.52 -3.43 -1.36
C ASN A 254 13.47 -4.40 -0.82
N SER A 255 12.24 -4.29 -1.34
CA SER A 255 11.17 -5.25 -1.06
C SER A 255 10.51 -5.68 -2.36
N LYS A 256 10.21 -6.96 -2.50
CA LYS A 256 9.47 -7.50 -3.64
C LYS A 256 7.98 -7.27 -3.42
N HIS A 257 7.32 -6.62 -4.37
CA HIS A 257 5.87 -6.38 -4.39
C HIS A 257 5.28 -7.12 -5.57
N CYS A 258 4.62 -8.23 -5.29
CA CYS A 258 3.88 -8.98 -6.29
C CYS A 258 2.44 -8.49 -6.31
N VAL A 259 2.05 -7.79 -7.38
CA VAL A 259 0.64 -7.49 -7.63
C VAL A 259 0.05 -8.74 -8.26
N SER A 260 -0.37 -9.68 -7.41
CA SER A 260 -1.07 -10.85 -7.89
C SER A 260 -2.56 -10.54 -7.96
N ASP A 261 -3.08 -10.38 -9.17
CA ASP A 261 -4.51 -10.64 -9.43
C ASP A 261 -4.84 -12.15 -9.25
N HIS A 262 -3.82 -12.98 -8.95
CA HIS A 262 -3.86 -14.45 -9.00
C HIS A 262 -3.26 -15.20 -7.79
N CYS A 263 -2.98 -14.58 -6.63
CA CYS A 263 -2.73 -15.34 -5.38
C CYS A 263 -4.05 -15.81 -4.74
N PHE A 264 -4.99 -16.27 -5.56
CA PHE A 264 -6.20 -16.96 -5.14
C PHE A 264 -6.38 -18.19 -6.01
N THR A 265 -6.33 -19.37 -5.40
CA THR A 265 -6.91 -20.60 -5.97
C THR A 265 -7.61 -21.33 -4.82
N ALA A 266 -8.85 -21.83 -4.92
CA ALA A 266 -9.94 -21.68 -5.88
C ALA A 266 -11.29 -21.85 -5.12
N LEU A 267 -12.38 -21.40 -5.72
CA LEU A 267 -13.75 -21.43 -5.19
C LEU A 267 -14.34 -22.85 -5.16
N SER A 268 -15.11 -23.12 -4.09
CA SER A 268 -16.18 -24.14 -3.98
C SER A 268 -16.76 -24.06 -2.57
N GLU A 269 -18.07 -24.10 -2.42
CA GLU A 269 -18.81 -23.70 -1.22
C GLU A 269 -18.52 -24.65 -0.03
N THR A 270 -18.13 -24.10 1.15
CA THR A 270 -17.88 -24.75 2.48
C THR A 270 -16.51 -25.47 2.66
N ASN A 271 -15.90 -25.70 3.85
CA ASN A 271 -15.95 -25.09 5.19
C ASN A 271 -14.57 -25.20 5.93
N GLN A 272 -13.45 -25.44 5.23
CA GLN A 272 -12.11 -25.50 5.85
C GLN A 272 -11.05 -24.92 4.90
N SER A 273 -10.48 -23.78 5.27
CA SER A 273 -9.41 -23.08 4.55
C SER A 273 -8.27 -22.77 5.52
N ILE A 274 -7.03 -22.97 5.08
CA ILE A 274 -5.83 -22.52 5.82
C ILE A 274 -5.28 -21.27 5.15
N PHE A 275 -4.91 -20.28 5.96
CA PHE A 275 -4.29 -19.03 5.52
C PHE A 275 -2.83 -19.03 5.98
N LEU A 276 -1.91 -18.89 5.03
CA LEU A 276 -0.47 -18.84 5.24
C LEU A 276 0.00 -17.43 4.87
N THR A 277 0.54 -16.72 5.85
CA THR A 277 0.99 -15.33 5.71
C THR A 277 2.26 -15.13 6.55
N ASN A 278 3.08 -14.15 6.16
CA ASN A 278 4.27 -13.72 6.91
C ASN A 278 3.89 -12.78 8.05
#